data_AF-A0A640KPR8-F1
#
_entry.id   AF-A0A640KPR8-F1
#
_cell.length_a   1.000
_cell.length_b   1.000
_cell.length_c   1.000
_cell.angle_alpha   90.00
_cell.angle_beta   90.00
_cell.angle_gamma   90.00
#
_symmetry.space_group_name_H-M   'P 1'
#
loop_
_entity.id
_entity.type
_entity.pdbx_description
1 polymer ?
#
loop_
_entity_poly.entity_id
_entity_poly.type
_entity_poly.pdbx_seq_one_letter_code
_entity_poly.pdbx_strand_id
1 'polypeptide(L)'
;MGDGPVTGTTISGDTIVFDFTAENIYGFYPGQIVHFTKSLRNGKVALIRGISDGLLWFAVLPDAASAASEQALQAPVSTVSCRGKEELIRQYGWMVDETTNSYAVPQAP
;
A
#
# COMPACT_ATOMS: atom_id res chain seq x y z
N MET A 1 21.69 -11.54 5.21
CA MET A 1 21.86 -11.24 3.77
C MET A 1 20.45 -11.13 3.20
N GLY A 2 19.93 -9.97 2.79
CA GLY A 2 20.43 -8.61 2.88
C GLY A 2 19.29 -7.71 3.37
N ASP A 3 19.60 -6.86 4.33
CA ASP A 3 18.70 -5.81 4.81
C ASP A 3 18.82 -4.64 3.83
N GLY A 4 18.15 -4.77 2.69
CA GLY A 4 18.05 -3.71 1.70
C GLY A 4 16.81 -2.87 2.00
N PRO A 5 16.88 -1.53 1.90
CA PRO A 5 15.68 -0.70 1.99
C PRO A 5 14.64 -1.20 0.98
N VAL A 6 13.41 -1.46 1.41
CA VAL A 6 12.35 -1.86 0.48
C VAL A 6 11.88 -0.61 -0.24
N THR A 7 12.06 -0.63 -1.55
CA THR A 7 11.77 0.51 -2.43
C THR A 7 10.53 0.29 -3.27
N GLY A 8 9.92 1.38 -3.73
CA GLY A 8 8.89 1.38 -4.77
C GLY A 8 9.15 2.46 -5.80
N THR A 9 8.64 2.23 -7.01
CA THR A 9 8.66 3.24 -8.08
C THR A 9 7.36 4.02 -8.03
N THR A 10 7.41 5.34 -7.97
CA THR A 10 6.21 6.19 -7.98
C THR A 10 5.59 6.21 -9.38
N ILE A 11 4.33 6.61 -9.48
CA ILE A 11 3.67 6.87 -10.78
C ILE A 11 4.42 7.91 -11.63
N SER A 12 5.26 8.75 -11.04
CA SER A 12 6.10 9.75 -11.72
C SER A 12 7.46 9.19 -12.16
N GLY A 13 7.80 7.97 -11.75
CA GLY A 13 9.06 7.30 -12.07
C GLY A 13 10.15 7.45 -11.01
N ASP A 14 9.89 8.16 -9.91
CA ASP A 14 10.86 8.31 -8.81
C ASP A 14 10.96 7.02 -7.98
N THR A 15 12.11 6.81 -7.33
CA THR A 15 12.27 5.72 -6.37
C THR A 15 12.08 6.25 -4.95
N ILE A 16 11.21 5.59 -4.19
CA ILE A 16 10.99 5.89 -2.77
C ILE A 16 11.38 4.71 -1.89
N VAL A 17 11.95 5.02 -0.73
CA VAL A 17 12.26 4.03 0.31
C VAL A 17 11.10 4.01 1.30
N PHE A 18 10.55 2.82 1.56
CA PHE A 18 9.52 2.65 2.57
C PHE A 18 10.14 2.44 3.94
N ASP A 19 9.61 3.15 4.93
CA ASP A 19 9.92 2.97 6.33
C ASP A 19 8.85 2.09 6.97
N PHE A 20 9.26 0.88 7.38
CA PHE A 20 8.40 -0.08 8.07
C PHE A 20 8.48 0.02 9.59
N THR A 21 9.36 0.88 10.10
CA THR A 21 9.56 1.13 11.53
C THR A 21 8.76 2.34 12.03
N ALA A 22 8.35 3.21 11.10
CA ALA A 22 7.59 4.41 11.36
C ALA A 22 6.21 4.08 11.93
N GLU A 23 5.78 4.87 12.91
CA GLU A 23 4.46 4.76 13.51
C GLU A 23 3.38 4.95 12.44
N ASN A 24 2.61 3.89 12.18
CA ASN A 24 1.57 3.92 11.17
C ASN A 24 0.25 4.47 11.74
N ILE A 25 0.11 5.80 11.70
CA ILE A 25 -1.12 6.50 12.07
C ILE A 25 -2.33 6.11 11.21
N TYR A 26 -2.09 5.51 10.05
CA TYR A 26 -3.12 5.03 9.14
C TYR A 26 -3.62 3.63 9.51
N GLY A 27 -2.95 2.92 10.44
CA GLY A 27 -3.35 1.58 10.90
C GLY A 27 -3.49 0.55 9.78
N PHE A 28 -2.71 0.74 8.70
CA PHE A 28 -2.52 -0.25 7.63
C PHE A 28 -1.12 -0.86 7.74
N TYR A 29 -0.84 -1.94 7.02
CA TYR A 29 0.47 -2.57 7.03
C TYR A 29 0.90 -2.91 5.60
N PRO A 30 2.21 -2.89 5.29
CA PRO A 30 2.72 -3.37 4.01
C PRO A 30 2.16 -4.76 3.68
N GLY A 31 1.69 -4.94 2.46
CA GLY A 31 1.07 -6.19 2.01
C GLY A 31 -0.43 -6.28 2.23
N GLN A 32 -1.03 -5.38 2.99
CA GLN A 32 -2.50 -5.34 3.07
C GLN A 32 -3.10 -4.89 1.76
N ILE A 33 -4.23 -5.50 1.41
CA ILE A 33 -5.03 -5.15 0.24
C ILE A 33 -6.28 -4.44 0.74
N VAL A 34 -6.64 -3.32 0.12
CA VAL A 34 -7.85 -2.55 0.45
C VAL A 34 -8.71 -2.32 -0.79
N HIS A 35 -10.02 -2.50 -0.66
CA HIS A 35 -10.97 -2.22 -1.72
C HIS A 35 -11.42 -0.77 -1.69
N PHE A 36 -11.56 -0.18 -2.86
CA PHE A 36 -12.19 1.12 -3.02
C PHE A 36 -13.69 0.95 -3.23
N THR A 37 -14.53 1.46 -2.33
CA THR A 37 -16.00 1.36 -2.49
C THR A 37 -16.70 2.69 -2.80
N LYS A 38 -16.04 3.83 -2.55
CA LYS A 38 -16.64 5.17 -2.72
C LYS A 38 -15.87 6.11 -3.67
N SER A 39 -14.74 5.66 -4.20
CA SER A 39 -13.87 6.51 -5.02
C SER A 39 -14.05 6.24 -6.52
N LEU A 40 -13.44 7.08 -7.37
CA LEU A 40 -13.32 6.85 -8.82
C LEU A 40 -12.57 5.54 -9.17
N ARG A 41 -11.94 4.91 -8.19
CA ARG A 41 -11.27 3.62 -8.31
C ARG A 41 -12.18 2.46 -7.88
N ASN A 42 -13.50 2.68 -7.78
CA ASN A 42 -14.46 1.63 -7.43
C ASN A 42 -14.28 0.39 -8.34
N GLY A 43 -14.25 -0.79 -7.72
CA GLY A 43 -13.95 -2.05 -8.39
C GLY A 43 -12.45 -2.37 -8.56
N LYS A 44 -11.55 -1.45 -8.15
CA LYS A 44 -10.11 -1.70 -8.02
C LYS A 44 -9.74 -1.94 -6.56
N VAL A 45 -8.50 -2.37 -6.36
CA VAL A 45 -7.90 -2.52 -5.03
C VAL A 45 -6.63 -1.69 -4.91
N ALA A 46 -6.24 -1.38 -3.68
CA ALA A 46 -4.94 -0.84 -3.35
C ALA A 46 -4.12 -1.84 -2.55
N LEU A 47 -2.91 -2.11 -3.01
CA LEU A 47 -1.89 -2.82 -2.25
C LEU A 47 -1.10 -1.79 -1.44
N ILE A 48 -1.15 -1.88 -0.12
CA ILE A 48 -0.35 -1.04 0.77
C ILE A 48 1.10 -1.45 0.65
N ARG A 49 1.97 -0.49 0.32
CA ARG A 49 3.41 -0.72 0.12
C ARG A 49 4.23 -0.23 1.29
N GLY A 50 3.77 0.81 2.01
CA GLY A 50 4.41 1.27 3.24
C GLY A 50 4.15 2.75 3.51
N ILE A 51 4.90 3.30 4.45
CA ILE A 51 4.92 4.73 4.75
C ILE A 51 6.26 5.30 4.32
N SER A 52 6.26 6.53 3.84
CA SER A 52 7.48 7.31 3.62
C SER A 52 7.12 8.80 3.69
N ASP A 53 7.96 9.60 4.34
CA ASP A 53 7.71 11.02 4.63
C ASP A 53 6.34 11.29 5.31
N GLY A 54 5.88 10.37 6.17
CA GLY A 54 4.59 10.46 6.84
C GLY A 54 3.37 10.24 5.93
N LEU A 55 3.59 9.88 4.67
CA LEU A 55 2.54 9.60 3.70
C LEU A 55 2.34 8.09 3.53
N LEU A 56 1.10 7.68 3.25
CA LEU A 56 0.77 6.29 2.95
C LEU A 56 0.94 6.02 1.45
N TRP A 57 1.80 5.06 1.12
CA TRP A 57 2.09 4.66 -0.24
C TRP A 57 1.44 3.32 -0.58
N PHE A 58 0.79 3.28 -1.74
CA PHE A 58 0.04 2.12 -2.19
C PHE A 58 0.01 2.02 -3.72
N ALA A 59 -0.01 0.81 -4.26
CA ALA A 59 -0.21 0.57 -5.68
C ALA A 59 -1.70 0.31 -5.96
N VAL A 60 -2.23 0.81 -7.07
CA VAL A 60 -3.63 0.54 -7.48
C VAL A 60 -3.64 -0.56 -8.54
N LEU A 61 -4.36 -1.63 -8.26
CA LEU A 61 -4.42 -2.83 -9.09
C LEU A 61 -5.87 -3.14 -9.47
N PRO A 62 -6.10 -3.87 -10.58
CA PRO A 62 -7.45 -4.16 -11.06
C PRO A 62 -8.29 -4.99 -10.08
N ASP A 63 -7.68 -5.91 -9.34
CA ASP A 63 -8.37 -6.84 -8.45
C ASP A 63 -7.44 -7.41 -7.36
N ALA A 64 -8.03 -8.07 -6.36
CA ALA A 64 -7.29 -8.62 -5.22
C ALA A 64 -6.29 -9.71 -5.61
N ALA A 65 -6.59 -10.55 -6.61
CA ALA A 65 -5.67 -11.60 -7.05
C ALA A 65 -4.43 -10.99 -7.72
N SER A 66 -4.63 -9.97 -8.55
CA SER A 66 -3.55 -9.17 -9.10
C SER A 66 -2.71 -8.54 -7.99
N ALA A 67 -3.34 -7.97 -6.95
CA ALA A 67 -2.66 -7.36 -5.82
C ALA A 67 -1.94 -8.34 -4.89
N ALA A 68 -2.34 -9.60 -4.85
CA ALA A 68 -1.68 -10.65 -4.06
C ALA A 68 -0.45 -11.27 -4.77
N SER A 69 -0.22 -10.95 -6.03
CA SER A 69 0.90 -11.48 -6.82
C SER A 69 2.24 -10.82 -6.49
N GLU A 70 3.35 -11.50 -6.75
CA GLU A 70 4.70 -10.93 -6.62
C GLU A 70 4.90 -9.73 -7.57
N GLN A 71 4.30 -9.79 -8.76
CA GLN A 71 4.37 -8.72 -9.77
C GLN A 71 3.73 -7.42 -9.27
N ALA A 72 2.78 -7.49 -8.34
CA ALA A 72 2.18 -6.32 -7.72
C ALA A 72 3.19 -5.46 -6.96
N LEU A 73 4.30 -6.03 -6.49
CA LEU A 73 5.34 -5.27 -5.78
C LEU A 73 6.09 -4.31 -6.70
N GLN A 74 6.09 -4.58 -8.00
CA GLN A 74 6.69 -3.74 -9.04
C GLN A 74 5.72 -2.69 -9.59
N ALA A 75 4.44 -2.74 -9.19
CA ALA A 75 3.45 -1.80 -9.66
C ALA A 75 3.75 -0.38 -9.15
N PRO A 76 3.53 0.66 -9.97
CA PRO A 76 3.84 2.02 -9.57
C PRO A 76 2.95 2.45 -8.40
N VAL A 77 3.56 3.10 -7.42
CA VAL A 77 2.89 3.53 -6.20
C VAL A 77 2.39 4.95 -6.31
N SER A 78 1.21 5.16 -5.73
CA SER A 78 0.60 6.45 -5.47
C SER A 78 0.67 6.72 -3.97
N THR A 79 0.60 7.99 -3.61
CA THR A 79 0.60 8.42 -2.21
C THR A 79 -0.71 9.11 -1.83
N VAL A 80 -0.99 9.14 -0.53
CA VAL A 80 -2.06 9.94 0.07
C VAL A 80 -1.63 10.44 1.45
N SER A 81 -2.07 11.65 1.79
CA SER A 81 -2.05 12.19 3.15
C SER A 81 -3.47 12.29 3.69
N CYS A 82 -3.67 11.84 4.92
CA CYS A 82 -4.92 11.97 5.68
C CYS A 82 -4.58 12.09 7.17
N ARG A 83 -5.56 12.51 7.98
CA ARG A 83 -5.42 12.61 9.44
C ARG A 83 -5.30 11.26 10.14
N GLY A 84 -5.66 10.17 9.47
CA GLY A 84 -5.59 8.80 9.99
C GLY A 84 -6.50 7.84 9.23
N LYS A 85 -6.59 6.60 9.73
CA LYS A 85 -7.34 5.50 9.12
C LYS A 85 -8.81 5.83 8.80
N GLU A 86 -9.50 6.44 9.76
CA GLU A 86 -10.94 6.71 9.65
C GLU A 86 -11.26 7.68 8.51
N GLU A 87 -10.39 8.65 8.26
CA GLU A 87 -10.55 9.61 7.17
C GLU A 87 -10.37 8.92 5.80
N LEU A 88 -9.43 7.99 5.68
CA LEU A 88 -9.26 7.18 4.47
C LEU A 88 -10.50 6.31 4.19
N ILE A 89 -11.02 5.64 5.22
CA ILE A 89 -12.25 4.85 5.11
C ILE A 89 -13.43 5.75 4.70
N ARG A 90 -13.54 6.94 5.29
CA ARG A 90 -14.64 7.88 4.99
C ARG A 90 -14.55 8.46 3.58
N GLN A 91 -13.38 8.92 3.15
CA GLN A 91 -13.19 9.59 1.86
C GLN A 91 -13.20 8.60 0.69
N TYR A 92 -12.50 7.47 0.84
CA TYR A 92 -12.29 6.53 -0.26
C TYR A 92 -13.11 5.25 -0.15
N GLY A 93 -13.77 5.02 1.00
CA GLY A 93 -14.52 3.80 1.24
C GLY A 93 -13.60 2.59 1.37
N TRP A 94 -12.42 2.76 1.96
CA TRP A 94 -11.44 1.68 2.11
C TRP A 94 -11.99 0.57 3.00
N MET A 95 -11.97 -0.65 2.48
CA MET A 95 -12.25 -1.86 3.27
C MET A 95 -11.08 -2.82 3.11
N VAL A 96 -10.53 -3.29 4.22
CA VAL A 96 -9.41 -4.24 4.22
C VAL A 96 -9.92 -5.58 3.71
N ASP A 97 -9.22 -6.14 2.73
CA ASP A 97 -9.48 -7.50 2.24
C ASP A 97 -8.85 -8.52 3.21
N GLU A 98 -9.46 -9.71 3.27
CA GLU A 98 -8.91 -10.82 4.05
C GLU A 98 -7.62 -11.39 3.40
N THR A 99 -7.50 -11.22 2.07
CA THR A 99 -6.30 -11.55 1.31
C THR A 99 -5.22 -10.52 1.56
N THR A 100 -4.00 -11.01 1.75
CA THR A 100 -2.81 -10.18 1.84
C THR A 100 -1.78 -10.63 0.81
N ASN A 101 -0.92 -9.72 0.41
CA ASN A 101 0.21 -10.05 -0.43
C ASN A 101 1.33 -10.64 0.44
N SER A 102 1.47 -11.96 0.42
CA SER A 102 2.49 -12.70 1.18
C SER A 102 3.93 -12.45 0.71
N TYR A 103 4.15 -11.74 -0.40
CA TYR A 103 5.47 -11.34 -0.87
C TYR A 103 5.88 -9.96 -0.33
N ALA A 104 4.92 -9.17 0.15
CA ALA A 104 5.15 -7.83 0.67
C ALA A 104 5.69 -7.81 2.12
N VAL A 105 6.21 -8.95 2.60
CA VAL A 105 6.73 -9.11 3.96
C VAL A 105 7.81 -8.07 4.25
N PRO A 106 7.78 -7.38 5.41
CA PRO A 106 9.04 -6.96 6.01
C PRO A 106 9.81 -8.25 6.29
N GLN A 107 11.04 -8.38 5.80
CA GLN A 107 11.88 -9.51 6.20
C GLN A 107 12.02 -9.45 7.73
N ALA A 108 11.36 -10.38 8.43
CA ALA A 108 11.49 -10.56 9.87
C ALA A 108 12.84 -11.28 10.17
N PRO A 109 13.39 -11.14 11.39
CA PRO A 109 14.83 -11.18 11.70
C PRO A 109 15.57 -12.50 11.42
#